data_AF-A8GYK2-F1
#
_entry.id   AF-A8GYK2-F1
#
_cell.length_a   1.000
_cell.length_b   1.000
_cell.length_c   1.000
_cell.angle_alpha   90.00
_cell.angle_beta   90.00
_cell.angle_gamma   90.00
#
_symmetry.space_group_name_H-M   'P 1'
#
loop_
_entity.id
_entity.type
_entity.pdbx_description
1 polymer ?
#
loop_
_entity_poly.entity_id
_entity_poly.type
_entity_poly.pdbx_seq_one_letter_code
_entity_poly.pdbx_strand_id
1 'polypeptide(L)'
;MSEKAGLISIEQWQQFEKALLFHAHAQDWEKLAKVNAKLIEVLTKAGKPSCHSQLAARQSLAATHKQVLQQLVQAKDQLGQEMNQFKQQQDGLAAYQLTSVSGGAYD
;
A
#
# COMPACT_ATOMS: atom_id res chain seq x y z
N MET A 1 39.52 -0.09 -0.21
CA MET A 1 38.88 -1.40 0.01
C MET A 1 37.63 -1.44 -0.87
N SER A 2 37.71 -2.09 -2.03
CA SER A 2 36.62 -2.12 -3.02
C SER A 2 35.62 -3.19 -2.60
N GLU A 3 34.56 -2.79 -1.92
CA GLU A 3 33.43 -3.68 -1.64
C GLU A 3 32.75 -4.00 -2.97
N LYS A 4 32.73 -5.29 -3.34
CA LYS A 4 32.13 -5.79 -4.57
C LYS A 4 30.69 -5.29 -4.68
N ALA A 5 30.38 -4.53 -5.73
CA ALA A 5 29.07 -4.04 -6.12
C ALA A 5 28.03 -5.14 -6.45
N GLY A 6 28.20 -6.37 -5.97
CA GLY A 6 27.39 -7.54 -6.30
C GLY A 6 26.66 -8.19 -5.12
N LEU A 7 26.85 -7.72 -3.89
CA LEU A 7 26.12 -8.23 -2.72
C LEU A 7 25.35 -7.08 -2.07
N ILE A 8 24.02 -7.09 -2.23
CA ILE A 8 23.13 -6.22 -1.47
C ILE A 8 23.36 -6.50 0.02
N SER A 9 23.92 -5.53 0.73
CA SER A 9 24.18 -5.65 2.17
C SER A 9 22.88 -5.86 2.95
N ILE A 10 22.95 -6.55 4.08
CA ILE A 10 21.81 -6.80 4.98
C ILE A 10 21.13 -5.48 5.38
N GLU A 11 21.91 -4.41 5.52
CA GLU A 11 21.43 -3.06 5.80
C GLU A 11 20.54 -2.49 4.69
N GLN A 12 20.83 -2.80 3.41
CA GLN A 12 19.98 -2.36 2.31
C GLN A 12 18.61 -3.04 2.37
N TRP A 13 18.55 -4.32 2.75
CA TRP A 13 17.27 -5.02 2.98
C TRP A 13 16.46 -4.37 4.11
N GLN A 14 17.12 -3.99 5.21
CA GLN A 14 16.46 -3.27 6.31
C GLN A 14 15.99 -1.86 5.89
N GLN A 15 16.75 -1.16 5.04
CA GLN A 15 16.32 0.13 4.51
C GLN A 15 15.06 0.00 3.65
N PHE A 16 14.98 -1.05 2.82
CA PHE A 16 13.75 -1.35 2.08
C PHE A 16 12.57 -1.67 3.00
N GLU A 17 12.79 -2.45 4.05
CA GLU A 17 11.76 -2.76 5.05
C GLU A 17 11.20 -1.50 5.70
N LYS A 18 12.09 -0.61 6.17
CA LYS A 18 11.71 0.69 6.75
C LYS A 18 11.00 1.59 5.75
N ALA A 19 11.46 1.64 4.50
CA ALA A 19 10.84 2.45 3.47
C ALA A 19 9.41 1.96 3.13
N LEU A 20 9.22 0.64 3.02
CA LEU A 20 7.89 0.05 2.80
C LEU A 20 6.94 0.39 3.94
N LEU A 21 7.38 0.22 5.20
CA LEU A 21 6.57 0.56 6.37
C LEU A 21 6.27 2.06 6.45
N PHE A 22 7.26 2.91 6.19
CA PHE A 22 7.10 4.36 6.23
C PHE A 22 6.06 4.83 5.20
N HIS A 23 6.19 4.38 3.94
CA HIS A 23 5.24 4.76 2.90
C HIS A 23 3.85 4.13 3.08
N ALA A 24 3.77 2.92 3.68
CA ALA A 24 2.50 2.30 4.02
C ALA A 24 1.76 3.10 5.11
N HIS A 25 2.47 3.50 6.17
CA HIS A 25 1.91 4.35 7.22
C HIS A 25 1.53 5.74 6.73
N ALA A 26 2.32 6.31 5.82
CA ALA A 26 2.02 7.60 5.20
C ALA A 26 0.92 7.54 4.14
N GLN A 27 0.37 6.34 3.85
CA GLN A 27 -0.59 6.08 2.75
C GLN A 27 -0.10 6.61 1.39
N ASP A 28 1.22 6.68 1.20
CA ASP A 28 1.86 7.17 -0.02
C ASP A 28 2.04 6.00 -0.99
N TRP A 29 0.92 5.58 -1.58
CA TRP A 29 0.81 4.37 -2.40
C TRP A 29 1.70 4.41 -3.65
N GLU A 30 1.92 5.60 -4.21
CA GLU A 30 2.79 5.77 -5.39
C GLU A 30 4.26 5.50 -5.04
N LYS A 31 4.75 6.10 -3.94
CA LYS A 31 6.13 5.84 -3.49
C LYS A 31 6.29 4.41 -2.99
N LEU A 32 5.27 3.84 -2.35
CA LEU A 32 5.26 2.44 -1.95
C LEU A 32 5.42 1.50 -3.15
N ALA A 33 4.71 1.76 -4.25
CA ALA A 33 4.85 0.99 -5.49
C ALA A 33 6.26 1.12 -6.10
N LYS A 34 6.85 2.32 -6.10
CA LYS A 34 8.23 2.55 -6.56
C LYS A 34 9.26 1.78 -5.73
N VAL A 35 9.12 1.81 -4.41
CA VAL A 35 9.99 1.07 -3.49
C VAL A 35 9.83 -0.44 -3.71
N ASN A 36 8.60 -0.93 -3.89
CA ASN A 36 8.35 -2.34 -4.17
C ASN A 36 8.93 -2.79 -5.52
N ALA A 37 8.78 -2.00 -6.58
CA ALA A 37 9.37 -2.30 -7.88
C ALA A 37 10.90 -2.38 -7.81
N LYS A 38 11.53 -1.45 -7.09
CA LYS A 38 12.98 -1.45 -6.86
C LYS A 38 13.42 -2.65 -6.01
N LEU A 39 12.62 -3.04 -5.03
CA LEU A 39 12.87 -4.22 -4.20
C LEU A 39 12.88 -5.50 -5.06
N ILE A 40 11.90 -5.65 -5.95
CA ILE A 40 11.79 -6.79 -6.87
C ILE A 40 13.02 -6.84 -7.78
N GLU A 41 13.39 -5.72 -8.41
CA GLU A 41 14.58 -5.66 -9.27
C GLU A 41 15.85 -6.08 -8.52
N VAL A 42 15.99 -5.59 -7.29
CA VAL A 42 17.14 -5.89 -6.43
C VAL A 42 17.14 -7.37 -6.01
N LEU A 43 15.99 -7.96 -5.69
CA LEU A 43 15.85 -9.39 -5.40
C LEU A 43 16.22 -10.26 -6.61
N THR A 44 15.75 -9.88 -7.80
CA THR A 44 16.05 -10.59 -9.05
C THR A 44 17.54 -10.53 -9.37
N LYS A 45 18.19 -9.37 -9.20
CA LYS A 45 19.64 -9.21 -9.41
C LYS A 45 20.47 -9.93 -8.36
N ALA A 46 20.04 -9.97 -7.10
CA ALA A 46 20.78 -10.58 -6.01
C ALA A 46 20.76 -12.12 -6.02
N GLY A 47 19.84 -12.77 -6.74
CA GLY A 47 19.81 -14.22 -6.88
C GLY A 47 19.60 -14.97 -5.56
N LYS A 48 20.18 -16.18 -5.42
CA LYS A 48 20.02 -17.02 -4.22
C LYS A 48 20.78 -16.44 -3.01
N PRO A 49 20.21 -16.50 -1.78
CA PRO A 49 20.90 -16.05 -0.58
C PRO A 49 22.15 -16.92 -0.36
N SER A 50 23.28 -16.28 -0.10
CA SER A 50 24.57 -16.95 0.06
C SER A 50 24.88 -17.29 1.53
N CYS A 51 24.17 -16.67 2.48
CA CYS A 51 24.37 -16.88 3.92
C CYS A 51 23.04 -16.91 4.70
N HIS A 52 23.04 -17.55 5.87
CA HIS A 52 21.88 -17.64 6.76
C HIS A 52 21.34 -16.26 7.15
N SER A 53 22.21 -15.28 7.38
CA SER A 53 21.84 -13.90 7.71
C SER A 53 21.07 -13.21 6.57
N GLN A 54 21.40 -13.50 5.31
CA GLN A 54 20.67 -12.99 4.15
C GLN A 54 19.32 -13.68 3.99
N LEU A 55 19.25 -14.98 4.31
CA LEU A 55 17.98 -15.72 4.32
C LEU A 55 17.02 -15.13 5.37
N ALA A 56 17.52 -14.90 6.59
CA ALA A 56 16.74 -14.29 7.66
C ALA A 56 16.25 -12.88 7.31
N ALA A 57 17.10 -12.04 6.72
CA ALA A 57 16.71 -10.70 6.26
C ALA A 57 15.60 -10.73 5.20
N ARG A 58 15.66 -11.70 4.27
CA ARG A 58 14.61 -11.89 3.25
C ARG A 58 13.30 -12.42 3.84
N GLN A 59 13.37 -13.28 4.86
CA GLN A 59 12.18 -13.76 5.58
C GLN A 59 11.50 -12.62 6.35
N SER A 60 12.28 -11.76 7.03
CA SER A 60 11.78 -10.54 7.68
C SER A 60 11.06 -9.65 6.68
N LEU A 61 11.72 -9.34 5.56
CA LEU A 61 11.16 -8.54 4.48
C LEU A 61 9.85 -9.13 3.92
N ALA A 62 9.78 -10.46 3.75
CA ALA A 62 8.57 -11.12 3.27
C ALA A 62 7.41 -10.99 4.27
N ALA A 63 7.69 -11.08 5.57
CA ALA A 63 6.69 -10.84 6.61
C ALA A 63 6.19 -9.39 6.58
N THR A 64 7.09 -8.41 6.49
CA THR A 64 6.74 -6.99 6.37
C THR A 64 5.92 -6.71 5.13
N HIS A 65 6.31 -7.26 3.97
CA HIS A 65 5.55 -7.11 2.73
C HIS A 65 4.13 -7.67 2.87
N LYS A 66 3.96 -8.81 3.56
CA LYS A 66 2.63 -9.37 3.85
C LYS A 66 1.80 -8.44 4.72
N GLN A 67 2.40 -7.81 5.74
CA GLN A 67 1.71 -6.83 6.59
C GLN A 67 1.28 -5.60 5.78
N VAL A 68 2.15 -5.08 4.91
CA VAL A 68 1.83 -3.95 4.03
C VAL A 68 0.69 -4.28 3.07
N LEU A 69 0.65 -5.50 2.52
CA LEU A 69 -0.47 -5.95 1.69
C LEU A 69 -1.79 -6.01 2.48
N GLN A 70 -1.76 -6.47 3.73
CA GLN A 70 -2.95 -6.47 4.59
C GLN A 70 -3.44 -5.05 4.87
N GLN A 71 -2.54 -4.10 5.12
CA GLN A 71 -2.89 -2.69 5.29
C GLN A 71 -3.50 -2.09 4.02
N LEU A 72 -2.96 -2.42 2.84
CA LEU A 72 -3.51 -2.00 1.54
C LEU A 72 -4.94 -2.52 1.32
N VAL A 73 -5.20 -3.79 1.65
CA VAL A 73 -6.54 -4.38 1.55
C VAL A 73 -7.51 -3.66 2.50
N GLN A 74 -7.10 -3.43 3.75
CA GLN A 74 -7.92 -2.69 4.72
C GLN A 74 -8.22 -1.26 4.24
N ALA A 75 -7.23 -0.54 3.73
CA ALA A 75 -7.42 0.81 3.20
C ALA A 75 -8.37 0.82 1.99
N LYS A 76 -8.28 -0.18 1.11
CA LYS A 76 -9.21 -0.36 -0.02
C LYS A 76 -10.64 -0.61 0.47
N ASP A 77 -10.83 -1.49 1.45
CA ASP A 77 -12.16 -1.79 1.99
C ASP A 77 -12.78 -0.57 2.67
N GLN A 78 -11.98 0.18 3.44
CA GLN A 78 -12.41 1.45 4.04
C GLN A 78 -12.86 2.47 2.99
N LEU A 79 -12.04 2.69 1.95
CA LEU A 79 -12.41 3.59 0.86
C LEU A 79 -13.68 3.13 0.14
N GLY A 80 -13.87 1.83 -0.03
CA GLY A 80 -15.09 1.26 -0.62
C GLY A 80 -16.34 1.55 0.22
N GLN A 81 -16.21 1.48 1.55
CA GLN A 81 -17.30 1.85 2.47
C GLN A 81 -17.60 3.35 2.42
N GLU A 82 -16.58 4.20 2.45
CA GLU A 82 -16.75 5.66 2.35
C GLU A 82 -17.40 6.06 1.01
N MET A 83 -16.97 5.44 -0.10
CA MET A 83 -17.54 5.71 -1.41
C MET A 83 -19.01 5.27 -1.52
N ASN A 84 -19.38 4.16 -0.88
CA ASN A 84 -20.78 3.72 -0.79
C ASN A 84 -21.62 4.68 0.06
N GLN A 85 -21.09 5.14 1.21
CA GLN A 85 -21.78 6.13 2.04
C GLN A 85 -21.98 7.45 1.29
N PHE A 86 -20.95 7.91 0.56
CA PHE A 86 -21.03 9.11 -0.26
C PHE A 86 -22.11 9.00 -1.34
N LYS A 87 -22.17 7.86 -2.06
CA LYS A 87 -23.23 7.60 -3.05
C LYS A 87 -24.62 7.63 -2.42
N GLN A 88 -24.81 6.95 -1.28
CA GLN A 88 -26.08 6.94 -0.57
C GLN A 88 -26.52 8.34 -0.11
N GLN A 89 -25.58 9.18 0.33
CA GLN A 89 -25.87 10.57 0.67
C GLN A 89 -26.29 11.38 -0.57
N GLN A 90 -25.64 11.16 -1.72
CA GLN A 90 -25.99 11.81 -2.98
C GLN A 90 -27.39 11.42 -3.47
N ASP A 91 -27.71 10.12 -3.44
CA ASP A 91 -29.04 9.59 -3.76
C ASP A 91 -30.10 10.13 -2.79
N GLY A 92 -29.79 10.17 -1.49
CA GLY A 92 -30.67 10.75 -0.48
C GLY A 92 -30.98 12.23 -0.76
N LEU A 93 -29.95 13.04 -1.02
CA LEU A 93 -30.12 14.46 -1.36
C LEU A 93 -30.94 14.66 -2.64
N ALA A 94 -30.74 13.83 -3.67
CA ALA A 94 -31.52 13.89 -4.90
C ALA A 94 -33.00 13.54 -4.66
N ALA A 95 -33.29 12.52 -3.84
CA ALA A 95 -34.66 12.15 -3.47
C ALA A 95 -35.36 13.25 -2.67
N TYR A 96 -34.64 13.92 -1.75
CA TYR A 96 -35.17 15.07 -1.02
C TYR A 96 -35.48 16.25 -1.96
N GLN A 97 -34.58 16.58 -2.89
CA GLN A 97 -34.82 17.65 -3.86
C GLN A 97 -36.05 17.37 -4.74
N LEU A 98 -36.21 16.14 -5.24
CA LEU A 98 -37.38 15.74 -6.01
C LEU A 98 -38.67 15.83 -5.18
N THR A 99 -38.64 15.44 -3.90
CA THR A 99 -39.80 15.52 -3.02
C THR A 99 -40.16 16.97 -2.69
N SER A 100 -39.19 17.85 -2.47
CA SER A 100 -39.43 19.28 -2.25
C SER A 100 -40.01 19.98 -3.49
N VAL A 101 -39.59 19.59 -4.69
CA VAL A 101 -40.14 20.12 -5.96
C VAL A 101 -41.53 19.56 -6.25
N SER A 102 -41.78 18.30 -5.91
CA SER A 102 -43.08 17.64 -6.14
C SER A 102 -44.13 18.02 -5.09
N GLY A 103 -43.71 18.33 -3.86
CA GLY A 103 -44.59 18.74 -2.75
C GLY A 103 -45.00 20.22 -2.79
N GLY A 104 -44.35 21.05 -3.62
CA GLY A 104 -44.72 22.45 -3.85
C GLY A 104 -45.68 22.68 -5.03
N ALA A 105 -46.14 21.61 -5.69
CA ALA A 105 -47.02 21.68 -6.87
C ALA A 105 -48.52 21.54 -6.55
N TYR A 106 -48.90 21.59 -5.28
CA TYR A 106 -50.29 21.63 -4.84
C TYR A 106 -50.51 22.88 -3.97
N ASP A 107 -50.66 24.04 -4.61
CA ASP A 107 -51.43 25.19 -4.10
C ASP A 107 -52.39 25.63 -5.20
#